data_AF-A0A2N7S706-F1
#
_entry.id   AF-A0A2N7S706-F1
#
_cell.length_a   1.000
_cell.length_b   1.000
_cell.length_c   1.000
_cell.angle_alpha   90.00
_cell.angle_beta   90.00
_cell.angle_gamma   90.00
#
_symmetry.space_group_name_H-M   'P 1'
#
loop_
_entity.id
_entity.type
_entity.pdbx_description
1 polymer ?
#
loop_
_entity_poly.entity_id
_entity_poly.type
_entity_poly.pdbx_seq_one_letter_code
_entity_poly.pdbx_strand_id
1 'polypeptide(L)'
;MLIITQSTDQAMSALQCTTLAMGWVGLAGLILTCGIAWLVAEQIFKPIRQVQQVAQEISTKNLTEHVPVNGKDDIAAVATTFNYMLDRLQAIDDTQQRFIDDAGHELRTPITIVRGHLELLSDDPAERAATLRLVDSELARMGRIVSCLLVLARSKQPNFVNPAEAELVELMLDIEAKV
;
A
#
# COMPACT_ATOMS: atom_id res chain seq x y z
N MET A 1 -60.51 49.59 -44.10
CA MET A 1 -59.72 48.37 -44.40
C MET A 1 -58.26 48.45 -43.93
N LEU A 2 -57.69 49.66 -43.72
CA LEU A 2 -56.28 49.84 -43.33
C LEU A 2 -55.98 49.68 -41.81
N ILE A 3 -57.00 49.78 -40.96
CA ILE A 3 -56.86 49.64 -39.48
C ILE A 3 -56.76 48.17 -39.07
N ILE A 4 -57.40 47.25 -39.81
CA ILE A 4 -57.40 45.81 -39.50
C ILE A 4 -56.02 45.23 -39.80
N THR A 5 -55.40 45.60 -40.93
CA THR A 5 -54.05 45.14 -41.31
C THR A 5 -52.98 45.60 -40.33
N GLN A 6 -53.08 46.84 -39.81
CA GLN A 6 -52.13 47.37 -38.84
C GLN A 6 -52.22 46.67 -37.48
N SER A 7 -53.43 46.27 -37.05
CA SER A 7 -53.63 45.54 -35.79
C SER A 7 -53.13 44.09 -35.84
N THR A 8 -53.26 43.42 -37.00
CA THR A 8 -52.76 42.04 -37.19
C THR A 8 -51.23 42.00 -37.28
N ASP A 9 -50.60 42.99 -37.91
CA ASP A 9 -49.13 43.05 -38.01
C ASP A 9 -48.47 43.37 -36.65
N GLN A 10 -49.11 44.20 -35.83
CA GLN A 10 -48.68 44.46 -34.45
C GLN A 10 -48.82 43.24 -33.55
N ALA A 11 -49.90 42.47 -33.68
CA ALA A 11 -50.08 41.23 -32.92
C ALA A 11 -49.06 40.15 -33.33
N MET A 12 -48.76 40.03 -34.63
CA MET A 12 -47.83 39.02 -35.15
C MET A 12 -46.36 39.30 -34.75
N SER A 13 -45.94 40.56 -34.79
CA SER A 13 -44.58 40.98 -34.38
C SER A 13 -44.35 40.82 -32.86
N ALA A 14 -45.36 41.11 -32.04
CA ALA A 14 -45.31 40.86 -30.59
C ALA A 14 -45.18 39.36 -30.25
N LEU A 15 -45.91 38.49 -30.96
CA LEU A 15 -45.81 37.04 -30.82
C LEU A 15 -44.42 36.54 -31.24
N GLN A 16 -43.88 37.01 -32.36
CA GLN A 16 -42.52 36.65 -32.84
C GLN A 16 -41.41 37.09 -31.88
N CYS A 17 -41.52 38.29 -31.29
CA CYS A 17 -40.54 38.76 -30.32
C CYS A 17 -40.55 37.90 -29.05
N THR A 18 -41.75 37.50 -28.59
CA THR A 18 -41.91 36.65 -27.41
C THR A 18 -41.39 35.23 -27.65
N THR A 19 -41.65 34.64 -28.81
CA THR A 19 -41.15 33.28 -29.15
C THR A 19 -39.62 33.26 -29.33
N LEU A 20 -39.04 34.28 -29.97
CA LEU A 20 -37.58 34.42 -30.06
C LEU A 20 -36.95 34.63 -28.68
N ALA A 21 -37.55 35.46 -27.82
CA ALA A 21 -37.08 35.65 -26.44
C ALA A 21 -37.12 34.34 -25.64
N MET A 22 -38.21 33.57 -25.74
CA MET A 22 -38.28 32.23 -25.13
C MET A 22 -37.20 31.28 -25.68
N GLY A 23 -36.95 31.33 -26.99
CA GLY A 23 -35.88 30.55 -27.64
C GLY A 23 -34.49 30.88 -27.08
N TRP A 24 -34.16 32.16 -26.94
CA TRP A 24 -32.89 32.60 -26.37
C TRP A 24 -32.73 32.22 -24.90
N VAL A 25 -33.79 32.34 -24.10
CA VAL A 25 -33.78 31.91 -22.70
C VAL A 25 -33.57 30.39 -22.59
N GLY A 26 -34.26 29.61 -23.43
CA GLY A 26 -34.07 28.15 -23.48
C GLY A 26 -32.65 27.76 -23.89
N LEU A 27 -32.09 28.43 -24.91
CA LEU A 27 -30.72 28.20 -25.35
C LEU A 27 -29.70 28.56 -24.26
N ALA A 28 -29.88 29.70 -23.60
CA ALA A 28 -29.03 30.13 -22.50
C ALA A 28 -29.07 29.12 -21.34
N GLY A 29 -30.25 28.63 -20.97
CA GLY A 29 -30.41 27.59 -19.95
C GLY A 29 -29.74 26.27 -20.31
N LEU A 30 -29.81 25.86 -21.58
CA LEU A 30 -29.16 24.64 -22.07
C LEU A 30 -27.64 24.77 -22.03
N ILE A 31 -27.10 25.89 -22.52
CA ILE A 31 -25.65 26.17 -22.46
C ILE A 31 -25.16 26.17 -21.00
N LEU A 32 -25.89 26.83 -20.11
CA LEU A 32 -25.56 26.89 -18.68
C LEU A 32 -25.52 25.48 -18.07
N THR A 33 -26.55 24.67 -18.32
CA THR A 33 -26.66 23.31 -17.77
C THR A 33 -25.56 22.40 -18.32
N CYS A 34 -25.27 22.46 -19.62
CA CYS A 34 -24.16 21.72 -20.23
C CYS A 34 -22.80 22.15 -19.66
N GLY A 35 -22.59 23.46 -19.45
CA GLY A 35 -21.36 23.97 -18.85
C GLY A 35 -21.15 23.47 -17.42
N ILE A 36 -22.20 23.51 -16.59
CA ILE A 36 -22.15 22.99 -15.21
C ILE A 36 -21.90 21.47 -15.22
N ALA A 37 -22.62 20.72 -16.07
CA ALA A 37 -22.44 19.28 -16.18
C ALA A 37 -21.02 18.89 -16.60
N TRP A 38 -20.42 19.65 -17.53
CA TRP A 38 -19.03 19.45 -17.94
C TRP A 38 -18.06 19.65 -16.76
N LEU A 39 -18.19 20.76 -16.03
CA LEU A 39 -17.32 21.06 -14.88
C LEU A 39 -17.41 19.98 -13.79
N VAL A 40 -18.62 19.52 -13.49
CA VAL A 40 -18.85 18.46 -12.50
C VAL A 40 -18.25 17.13 -12.99
N ALA A 41 -18.43 16.77 -14.26
CA ALA A 41 -17.85 15.56 -14.82
C ALA A 41 -16.31 15.58 -14.69
N GLU A 42 -15.67 16.71 -15.04
CA GLU A 42 -14.23 16.85 -14.96
C GLU A 42 -13.71 16.73 -13.51
N GLN A 43 -14.45 17.28 -12.54
CA GLN A 43 -14.12 17.17 -11.12
C GLN A 43 -14.25 15.73 -10.59
N ILE A 44 -15.22 14.96 -11.08
CA ILE A 44 -15.47 13.56 -10.68
C ILE A 44 -14.44 12.60 -11.30
N PHE A 45 -14.07 12.80 -12.57
CA PHE A 45 -13.18 11.86 -13.26
C PHE A 45 -11.69 12.10 -12.98
N LYS A 46 -11.31 13.32 -12.55
CA LYS A 46 -9.91 13.65 -12.27
C LYS A 46 -9.27 12.78 -11.16
N PRO A 47 -9.89 12.56 -9.98
CA PRO A 47 -9.32 11.72 -8.93
C PRO A 47 -9.16 10.25 -9.36
N ILE A 48 -10.10 9.73 -10.16
CA ILE A 48 -10.03 8.35 -10.66
C ILE A 48 -8.77 8.15 -11.53
N ARG A 49 -8.48 9.11 -12.40
CA ARG A 49 -7.25 9.07 -13.22
C ARG A 49 -5.99 9.17 -12.36
N GLN A 50 -6.02 9.94 -11.27
CA GLN A 50 -4.89 10.04 -10.33
C GLN A 50 -4.66 8.71 -9.60
N VAL A 51 -5.72 8.05 -9.11
CA VAL A 51 -5.61 6.70 -8.53
C VAL A 51 -5.03 5.73 -9.55
N GLN A 52 -5.53 5.75 -10.80
CA GLN A 52 -5.02 4.89 -11.85
C GLN A 52 -3.54 5.15 -12.16
N GLN A 53 -3.13 6.41 -12.21
CA GLN A 53 -1.75 6.80 -12.49
C GLN A 53 -0.82 6.32 -11.36
N VAL A 54 -1.15 6.64 -10.11
CA VAL A 54 -0.38 6.15 -8.96
C VAL A 54 -0.36 4.62 -8.94
N ALA A 55 -1.49 3.94 -9.22
CA ALA A 55 -1.54 2.49 -9.36
C ALA A 55 -0.62 1.91 -10.46
N GLN A 56 -0.38 2.66 -11.55
CA GLN A 56 0.53 2.27 -12.62
C GLN A 56 2.00 2.58 -12.29
N GLU A 57 2.25 3.62 -11.50
CA GLU A 57 3.58 4.06 -11.09
C GLU A 57 4.09 3.31 -9.85
N ILE A 58 3.19 2.73 -9.04
CA ILE A 58 3.55 1.85 -7.93
C ILE A 58 4.34 0.66 -8.47
N SER A 59 5.59 0.62 -8.05
CA SER A 59 6.48 -0.52 -8.20
C SER A 59 6.90 -0.98 -6.82
N THR A 60 7.46 -2.18 -6.71
CA THR A 60 8.04 -2.72 -5.46
C THR A 60 9.09 -1.78 -4.86
N LYS A 61 9.61 -0.82 -5.63
CA LYS A 61 10.60 0.17 -5.19
C LYS A 61 10.03 1.57 -4.89
N ASN A 62 8.75 1.84 -5.17
CA ASN A 62 8.17 3.17 -4.98
C ASN A 62 6.73 3.05 -4.44
N LEU A 63 6.64 2.90 -3.12
CA LEU A 63 5.39 2.87 -2.35
C LEU A 63 5.09 4.22 -1.67
N THR A 64 5.94 5.23 -1.88
CA THR A 64 5.91 6.51 -1.16
C THR A 64 4.96 7.53 -1.78
N GLU A 65 4.41 7.23 -2.96
CA GLU A 65 3.52 8.15 -3.66
C GLU A 65 2.07 7.94 -3.23
N HIS A 66 1.39 9.02 -2.84
CA HIS A 66 -0.01 8.98 -2.40
C HIS A 66 -0.91 9.71 -3.38
N VAL A 67 -2.13 9.20 -3.52
CA VAL A 67 -3.18 9.88 -4.29
C VAL A 67 -3.64 11.12 -3.51
N PRO A 68 -3.71 12.30 -4.13
CA PRO A 68 -4.21 13.49 -3.47
C PRO A 68 -5.71 13.35 -3.15
N VAL A 69 -6.06 13.47 -1.87
CA VAL A 69 -7.45 13.39 -1.41
C VAL A 69 -8.05 14.79 -1.37
N ASN A 70 -9.07 15.03 -2.20
CA ASN A 70 -9.79 16.30 -2.25
C ASN A 70 -11.28 16.05 -1.98
N GLY A 71 -11.89 16.82 -1.07
CA GLY A 71 -13.32 16.70 -0.76
C GLY A 71 -13.64 15.68 0.34
N LYS A 72 -14.93 15.34 0.46
CA LYS A 72 -15.49 14.39 1.46
C LYS A 72 -16.53 13.46 0.84
N ASP A 73 -16.47 13.27 -0.47
CA ASP A 73 -17.37 12.38 -1.21
C ASP A 73 -16.84 10.93 -1.22
N ASP A 74 -17.60 10.03 -1.84
CA ASP A 74 -17.24 8.61 -1.93
C ASP A 74 -15.91 8.41 -2.68
N ILE A 75 -15.57 9.32 -3.60
CA ILE A 75 -14.31 9.25 -4.36
C ILE A 75 -13.12 9.58 -3.45
N ALA A 76 -13.25 10.60 -2.60
CA ALA A 76 -12.27 10.90 -1.56
C ALA A 76 -12.07 9.72 -0.59
N ALA A 77 -13.16 9.02 -0.24
CA ALA A 77 -13.10 7.83 0.61
C ALA A 77 -12.33 6.67 -0.06
N VAL A 78 -12.52 6.44 -1.36
CA VAL A 78 -11.75 5.45 -2.13
C VAL A 78 -10.26 5.80 -2.19
N ALA A 79 -9.92 7.06 -2.50
CA ALA A 79 -8.54 7.53 -2.52
C ALA A 79 -7.86 7.37 -1.14
N THR A 80 -8.58 7.67 -0.07
CA THR A 80 -8.10 7.50 1.32
C THR A 80 -7.87 6.02 1.64
N THR A 81 -8.79 5.15 1.25
CA THR A 81 -8.66 3.70 1.45
C THR A 81 -7.48 3.13 0.66
N PHE A 82 -7.25 3.63 -0.55
CA PHE A 82 -6.09 3.27 -1.37
C PHE A 82 -4.78 3.71 -0.72
N ASN A 83 -4.70 4.95 -0.22
CA ASN A 83 -3.53 5.43 0.51
C ASN A 83 -3.26 4.60 1.78
N TYR A 84 -4.30 4.22 2.53
CA TYR A 84 -4.14 3.33 3.68
C TYR A 84 -3.59 1.95 3.29
N MET A 85 -3.99 1.42 2.14
CA MET A 85 -3.41 0.18 1.60
C MET A 85 -1.92 0.37 1.29
N LEU A 86 -1.55 1.51 0.70
CA LEU A 86 -0.15 1.85 0.40
C LEU A 86 0.70 1.95 1.65
N ASP A 87 0.21 2.66 2.68
CA ASP A 87 0.90 2.78 3.97
C ASP A 87 1.17 1.42 4.60
N ARG A 88 0.19 0.50 4.52
CA ARG A 88 0.35 -0.87 5.02
C ARG A 88 1.38 -1.66 4.22
N LEU A 89 1.40 -1.52 2.89
CA LEU A 89 2.39 -2.17 2.04
C LEU A 89 3.80 -1.63 2.33
N GLN A 90 3.95 -0.31 2.46
CA GLN A 90 5.22 0.33 2.81
C GLN A 90 5.73 -0.14 4.17
N ALA A 91 4.87 -0.21 5.18
CA ALA A 91 5.26 -0.71 6.50
C ALA A 91 5.74 -2.18 6.47
N ILE A 92 5.13 -3.02 5.61
CA ILE A 92 5.55 -4.41 5.41
C ILE A 92 6.92 -4.46 4.76
N ASP A 93 7.15 -3.68 3.70
CA ASP A 93 8.41 -3.61 2.98
C ASP A 93 9.55 -3.10 3.87
N ASP A 94 9.35 -1.99 4.59
CA ASP A 94 10.31 -1.44 5.55
C ASP A 94 10.70 -2.42 6.65
N THR A 95 9.74 -3.24 7.09
CA THR A 95 9.99 -4.27 8.10
C THR A 95 10.73 -5.46 7.51
N GLN A 96 10.44 -5.85 6.27
CA GLN A 96 11.14 -6.92 5.57
C GLN A 96 12.59 -6.54 5.28
N GLN A 97 12.84 -5.32 4.81
CA GLN A 97 14.17 -4.81 4.52
C GLN A 97 15.04 -4.78 5.77
N ARG A 98 14.54 -4.18 6.87
CA ARG A 98 15.23 -4.20 8.17
C ARG A 98 15.53 -5.62 8.65
N PHE A 99 14.58 -6.54 8.52
CA PHE A 99 14.79 -7.94 8.92
C PHE A 99 15.92 -8.61 8.13
N ILE A 100 16.01 -8.37 6.81
CA ILE A 100 17.08 -8.90 5.98
C ILE A 100 18.43 -8.28 6.36
N ASP A 101 18.45 -6.96 6.59
CA ASP A 101 19.66 -6.24 6.97
C ASP A 101 20.18 -6.72 8.33
N ASP A 102 19.31 -6.84 9.33
CA ASP A 102 19.63 -7.35 10.67
C ASP A 102 20.16 -8.79 10.60
N ALA A 103 19.49 -9.67 9.84
CA ALA A 103 19.95 -11.04 9.61
C ALA A 103 21.34 -11.06 8.97
N GLY A 104 21.58 -10.23 7.96
CA GLY A 104 22.86 -10.11 7.29
C GLY A 104 23.97 -9.62 8.23
N HIS A 105 23.67 -8.67 9.12
CA HIS A 105 24.61 -8.18 10.12
C HIS A 105 24.94 -9.24 11.19
N GLU A 106 23.93 -9.90 11.73
CA GLU A 106 24.11 -10.96 12.74
C GLU A 106 24.83 -12.19 12.18
N LEU A 107 24.69 -12.49 10.88
CA LEU A 107 25.44 -13.57 10.22
C LEU A 107 26.84 -13.15 9.77
N ARG A 108 27.11 -11.87 9.53
CA ARG A 108 28.46 -11.42 9.12
C ARG A 108 29.49 -11.65 10.21
N THR A 109 29.15 -11.32 11.45
CA THR A 109 30.02 -11.50 12.62
C THR A 109 30.54 -12.94 12.77
N PRO A 110 29.67 -13.98 12.84
CA PRO A 110 30.12 -15.35 12.94
C PRO A 110 30.96 -15.78 11.73
N ILE A 111 30.65 -15.29 10.53
CA ILE A 111 31.42 -15.61 9.31
C ILE A 111 32.83 -15.04 9.42
N THR A 112 32.97 -13.79 9.86
CA THR A 112 34.28 -13.14 10.06
C THR A 112 35.09 -13.86 11.14
N ILE A 113 34.45 -14.30 12.23
CA ILE A 113 35.11 -15.06 13.31
C ILE A 113 35.61 -16.41 12.79
N VAL A 114 34.77 -17.18 12.10
CA VAL A 114 35.17 -18.48 11.52
C VAL A 114 36.34 -18.29 10.57
N ARG A 115 36.26 -17.29 9.68
CA ARG A 115 37.33 -17.00 8.73
C ARG A 115 38.65 -16.66 9.42
N GLY A 116 38.63 -15.80 10.45
CA GLY A 116 39.83 -15.44 11.21
C GLY A 116 40.47 -16.64 11.92
N HIS A 117 39.65 -17.53 12.50
CA HIS A 117 40.15 -18.76 13.13
C HIS A 117 40.76 -19.73 12.12
N LEU A 118 40.18 -19.86 10.92
CA LEU A 118 40.72 -20.71 9.86
C LEU A 118 41.98 -20.14 9.22
N GLU A 119 42.13 -18.82 9.14
CA GLU A 119 43.36 -18.16 8.67
C GLU A 119 44.54 -18.35 9.62
N LEU A 120 44.28 -18.53 10.92
CA LEU A 120 45.26 -18.74 11.98
C LEU A 120 45.35 -20.21 12.43
N LEU A 121 44.94 -21.15 11.59
CA LEU A 121 44.88 -22.56 11.94
C LEU A 121 46.30 -23.12 12.16
N SER A 122 46.56 -23.64 13.37
CA SER A 122 47.87 -24.20 13.75
C SER A 122 48.14 -25.56 13.11
N ASP A 123 49.43 -25.89 12.98
CA ASP A 123 49.89 -27.22 12.58
C ASP A 123 49.91 -28.24 13.72
N ASP A 124 49.95 -27.75 14.97
CA ASP A 124 49.85 -28.60 16.14
C ASP A 124 48.45 -29.24 16.22
N PRO A 125 48.36 -30.59 16.33
CA PRO A 125 47.08 -31.28 16.38
C PRO A 125 46.16 -30.84 17.52
N ALA A 126 46.70 -30.48 18.68
CA ALA A 126 45.89 -30.09 19.84
C ALA A 126 45.31 -28.68 19.66
N GLU A 127 46.12 -27.70 19.24
CA GLU A 127 45.65 -26.36 18.91
C GLU A 127 44.66 -26.36 17.75
N ARG A 128 44.94 -27.13 16.69
CA ARG A 128 44.03 -27.27 15.55
C ARG A 128 42.66 -27.80 15.98
N ALA A 129 42.63 -28.82 16.84
CA ALA A 129 41.38 -29.37 17.36
C ALA A 129 40.60 -28.34 18.19
N ALA A 130 41.29 -27.50 18.98
CA ALA A 130 40.65 -26.43 19.73
C ALA A 130 40.04 -25.36 18.81
N THR A 131 40.77 -24.92 17.77
CA THR A 131 40.28 -23.97 16.77
C THR A 131 39.06 -24.50 16.02
N LEU A 132 39.08 -25.77 15.61
CA LEU A 132 37.94 -26.39 14.93
C LEU A 132 36.69 -26.47 15.81
N ARG A 133 36.83 -26.65 17.14
CA ARG A 133 35.70 -26.58 18.09
C ARG A 133 35.08 -25.19 18.15
N LEU A 134 35.90 -24.13 18.07
CA LEU A 134 35.41 -22.74 18.02
C LEU A 134 34.69 -22.45 16.69
N VAL A 135 35.21 -22.98 15.58
CA VAL A 135 34.53 -22.88 14.28
C VAL A 135 33.18 -23.59 14.33
N ASP A 136 33.13 -24.81 14.87
CA ASP A 136 31.89 -25.58 14.99
C ASP A 136 30.83 -24.89 15.87
N SER A 137 31.26 -24.29 16.99
CA SER A 137 30.33 -23.54 17.85
C SER A 137 29.73 -22.32 17.16
N GLU A 138 30.51 -21.65 16.31
CA GLU A 138 30.05 -20.48 15.56
C GLU A 138 29.17 -20.86 14.36
N LEU A 139 29.43 -21.99 13.71
CA LEU A 139 28.51 -22.59 12.73
C LEU A 139 27.18 -23.00 13.38
N ALA A 140 27.21 -23.59 14.57
CA ALA A 140 26.00 -23.91 15.34
C ALA A 140 25.22 -22.63 15.71
N ARG A 141 25.92 -21.53 16.03
CA ARG A 141 25.30 -20.21 16.25
C ARG A 141 24.60 -19.70 15.00
N MET A 142 25.24 -19.75 13.82
CA MET A 142 24.60 -19.39 12.55
C MET A 142 23.34 -20.22 12.31
N GLY A 143 23.39 -21.54 12.55
CA GLY A 143 22.24 -22.44 12.42
C GLY A 143 21.07 -22.05 13.33
N ARG A 144 21.35 -21.63 14.57
CA ARG A 144 20.32 -21.08 15.47
C ARG A 144 19.72 -19.78 14.95
N ILE A 145 20.54 -18.84 14.45
CA ILE A 145 20.05 -17.59 13.84
C ILE A 145 19.11 -17.90 12.68
N VAL A 146 19.52 -18.75 11.73
CA VAL A 146 18.69 -19.16 10.60
C VAL A 146 17.37 -19.79 11.05
N SER A 147 17.42 -20.65 12.08
CA SER A 147 16.22 -21.27 12.65
C SER A 147 15.27 -20.23 13.24
N CYS A 148 15.78 -19.25 13.99
CA CYS A 148 14.99 -18.14 14.51
C CYS A 148 14.37 -17.30 13.39
N LEU A 149 15.12 -17.01 12.32
CA LEU A 149 14.61 -16.28 11.16
C LEU A 149 13.46 -17.03 10.47
N LEU A 150 13.57 -18.35 10.32
CA LEU A 150 12.49 -19.17 9.76
C LEU A 150 11.23 -19.18 10.64
N VAL A 151 11.40 -19.23 11.96
CA VAL A 151 10.28 -19.13 12.91
C VAL A 151 9.61 -17.77 12.81
N LEU A 152 10.38 -16.68 12.77
CA LEU A 152 9.87 -15.32 12.61
C LEU A 152 9.19 -15.10 11.25
N ALA A 153 9.71 -15.69 10.17
CA ALA A 153 9.06 -15.63 8.86
C ALA A 153 7.69 -16.33 8.88
N ARG A 154 7.58 -17.48 9.57
CA ARG A 154 6.32 -18.20 9.74
C ARG A 154 5.35 -17.48 10.68
N SER A 155 5.84 -16.75 11.68
CA SER A 155 4.97 -16.04 12.63
C SER A 155 4.10 -14.94 12.02
N LYS A 156 4.47 -14.46 10.82
CA LYS A 156 3.68 -13.51 10.06
C LYS A 156 2.48 -14.13 9.33
N GLN A 157 2.33 -15.46 9.32
CA GLN A 157 1.20 -16.13 8.69
C GLN A 157 -0.04 -16.10 9.61
N PRO A 158 -1.24 -15.81 9.05
CA PRO A 158 -2.48 -16.02 9.80
C PRO A 158 -2.57 -17.51 10.15
N ASN A 159 -2.76 -17.82 11.45
CA ASN A 159 -2.75 -19.17 12.05
C ASN A 159 -1.38 -19.74 12.45
N PHE A 160 -0.33 -18.93 12.58
CA PHE A 160 0.92 -19.41 13.19
C PHE A 160 0.71 -19.93 14.63
N VAL A 161 -0.18 -19.29 15.37
CA VAL A 161 -0.65 -19.76 16.68
C VAL A 161 -2.07 -20.30 16.50
N ASN A 162 -2.28 -21.55 16.89
CA ASN A 162 -3.61 -22.15 17.00
C ASN A 162 -3.97 -22.28 18.48
N PRO A 163 -4.66 -21.29 19.07
CA PRO A 163 -5.06 -21.36 20.47
C PRO A 163 -6.06 -22.50 20.66
N ALA A 164 -5.75 -23.38 21.61
CA ALA A 164 -6.64 -24.44 22.06
C ALA A 164 -6.79 -24.33 23.58
N GLU A 165 -7.95 -24.74 24.10
CA GLU A 165 -8.10 -24.91 25.55
C GLU A 165 -7.15 -26.03 26.01
N ALA A 166 -6.31 -25.73 26.99
CA ALA A 166 -5.33 -26.67 27.55
C ALA A 166 -5.36 -26.59 29.08
N GLU A 167 -5.32 -27.74 29.75
CA GLU A 167 -5.22 -27.80 31.21
C GLU A 167 -3.81 -27.42 31.64
N LEU A 168 -3.68 -26.38 32.47
CA LEU A 168 -2.39 -25.78 32.85
C LEU A 168 -1.43 -26.81 33.48
N VAL A 169 -1.97 -27.77 34.23
CA VAL A 169 -1.20 -28.84 34.89
C VAL A 169 -0.63 -29.81 33.85
N GLU A 170 -1.44 -30.23 32.88
CA GLU A 170 -1.00 -31.11 31.79
C GLU A 170 0.06 -30.40 30.92
N LEU A 171 -0.17 -29.12 30.59
CA LEU A 171 0.79 -28.33 29.82
C LEU A 171 2.15 -28.17 30.54
N MET A 172 2.15 -27.96 31.86
CA MET A 172 3.38 -27.87 32.66
C MET A 172 4.16 -29.18 32.63
N LEU A 173 3.49 -30.33 32.82
CA LEU A 173 4.12 -31.65 32.75
C LEU A 173 4.70 -31.93 31.34
N ASP A 174 3.98 -31.53 30.30
CA ASP A 174 4.38 -31.75 28.91
C ASP A 174 5.60 -30.90 28.50
N ILE A 175 5.73 -29.69 29.07
CA ILE A 175 6.91 -28.83 28.89
C ILE A 175 8.12 -29.42 29.62
N GLU A 176 7.95 -29.88 30.86
CA GLU A 176 9.03 -30.45 31.66
C GLU A 176 9.60 -31.74 31.04
N ALA A 177 8.79 -32.49 30.28
CA ALA A 177 9.22 -33.68 29.55
C ALA A 177 9.99 -33.40 28.23
N LYS A 178 9.97 -32.16 27.72
CA LYS A 178 10.58 -31.76 26.43
C LYS A 178 11.84 -30.88 26.57
N VAL A 179 12.19 -30.47 27.79
CA VAL A 179 13.44 -29.76 28.13
C VAL A 179 14.54 -30.76 28.48
#